data_AF-A0A506U028-F1
#
_entry.id   AF-A0A506U028-F1
#
_cell.length_a   1.000
_cell.length_b   1.000
_cell.length_c   1.000
_cell.angle_alpha   90.00
_cell.angle_beta   90.00
_cell.angle_gamma   90.00
#
_symmetry.space_group_name_H-M   'P 1'
#
loop_
_entity.id
_entity.type
_entity.pdbx_description
1 polymer ?
#
loop_
_entity_poly.entity_id
_entity_poly.type
_entity_poly.pdbx_seq_one_letter_code
_entity_poly.pdbx_strand_id
1 'polypeptide(L)'
;MASRYCFGSIMEWFNAVPRSLNGCPERSLIARRASRPWCGLPAGECAGLQPSAGPRRHFSRVRDASSCHATRRSTPSFRPKVKNSRNGSVSHYRRNSPLRATPVLVAFVGLLLVSAQASAALRLGVVAPKGDQSYAVLGDQFRQGVRAYRAEHPDAFSDIVEVGETCEDEAGPTIGKQLVDAKVDAVVGFFCPESLNAALPILAGAHIPTLTATVRADIVAERPAKENWPFFRLAPSEDMLTRKIADVIEARWADEPFAIVEDGTIYGRVLAENVNALLKQNGLTPSFTDTFRPADEKQVALANRLERAGVTRVFVGGQRDDVAVIARDCRKIGLDLTFLGGDALRAPKGDVPLPDGTLAVMMPQPWTLPSAKDALAALKAHGIEPYGEPVPGYAAASVIAAAEKSDEPLGKALATERFDTALGPIRFGPDHERTDNPFELMVWRDDAFVPADDRKP
;
A
#
# COMPACT_ATOMS: atom_id res chain seq x y z
N MET A 1 -22.96 -37.00 -15.69
CA MET A 1 -24.03 -36.24 -15.01
C MET A 1 -23.48 -34.87 -14.70
N ALA A 2 -24.05 -33.86 -15.34
CA ALA A 2 -23.54 -32.50 -15.43
C ALA A 2 -24.04 -31.63 -14.28
N SER A 3 -23.20 -30.72 -13.80
CA SER A 3 -23.70 -29.44 -13.28
C SER A 3 -22.81 -28.33 -13.83
N ARG A 4 -23.44 -27.49 -14.65
CA ARG A 4 -22.91 -26.28 -15.27
C ARG A 4 -23.07 -25.16 -14.25
N TYR A 5 -22.02 -24.40 -13.96
CA TYR A 5 -22.17 -23.09 -13.33
C TYR A 5 -21.96 -22.01 -14.38
N CYS A 6 -22.94 -21.13 -14.46
CA CYS A 6 -23.08 -20.06 -15.45
C CYS A 6 -22.02 -18.98 -15.29
N PHE A 7 -21.46 -18.58 -16.42
CA PHE A 7 -20.89 -17.26 -16.68
C PHE A 7 -21.97 -16.17 -16.57
N GLY A 8 -21.58 -15.01 -16.04
CA GLY A 8 -22.42 -13.81 -15.97
C GLY A 8 -21.57 -12.54 -15.82
N SER A 9 -21.26 -11.97 -16.98
CA SER A 9 -20.75 -10.62 -17.32
C SER A 9 -20.89 -9.50 -16.28
N ILE A 10 -19.82 -8.73 -16.04
CA ILE A 10 -19.86 -7.29 -15.72
C ILE A 10 -18.79 -6.59 -16.57
N MET A 11 -19.24 -6.04 -17.69
CA MET A 11 -18.55 -5.11 -18.58
C MET A 11 -19.65 -4.14 -19.00
N GLU A 12 -19.88 -3.08 -18.22
CA GLU A 12 -20.69 -1.90 -18.56
C GLU A 12 -20.75 -1.01 -17.31
N TRP A 13 -20.06 0.13 -17.31
CA TRP A 13 -20.41 1.39 -16.62
C TRP A 13 -19.26 2.38 -16.88
N PHE A 14 -19.21 2.97 -18.07
CA PHE A 14 -18.65 4.32 -18.32
C PHE A 14 -18.99 4.73 -19.75
N ASN A 15 -20.20 5.27 -19.94
CA ASN A 15 -20.52 6.14 -21.07
C ASN A 15 -21.81 6.92 -20.77
N ALA A 16 -21.66 8.12 -20.21
CA ALA A 16 -22.69 9.16 -20.30
C ALA A 16 -22.14 10.54 -19.85
N VAL A 17 -21.39 11.25 -20.71
CA VAL A 17 -21.42 12.73 -20.75
C VAL A 17 -21.28 13.21 -22.20
N PRO A 18 -22.10 14.15 -22.69
CA PRO A 18 -22.21 14.47 -24.12
C PRO A 18 -21.15 15.48 -24.57
N ARG A 19 -20.68 15.32 -25.81
CA ARG A 19 -19.97 16.36 -26.58
C ARG A 19 -20.97 17.39 -27.11
N SER A 20 -20.73 18.68 -26.84
CA SER A 20 -21.13 19.77 -27.74
C SER A 20 -19.97 20.75 -27.86
N LEU A 21 -19.52 20.97 -29.10
CA LEU A 21 -18.45 21.87 -29.51
C LEU A 21 -19.00 23.23 -29.99
N ASN A 22 -18.10 24.21 -29.95
CA ASN A 22 -18.03 25.53 -30.64
C ASN A 22 -18.50 26.74 -29.79
N GLY A 23 -17.76 27.86 -29.70
CA GLY A 23 -16.52 28.26 -30.37
C GLY A 23 -16.00 29.63 -29.86
N CYS A 24 -14.80 29.99 -30.36
CA CYS A 24 -13.98 31.18 -30.10
C CYS A 24 -14.65 32.57 -30.24
N PRO A 25 -13.90 33.62 -29.85
CA PRO A 25 -13.65 34.72 -30.80
C PRO A 25 -12.15 35.02 -31.03
N GLU A 26 -11.86 35.41 -32.27
CA GLU A 26 -10.57 35.88 -32.80
C GLU A 26 -10.14 37.26 -32.26
N ARG A 27 -8.82 37.55 -32.35
CA ARG A 27 -8.28 38.84 -32.80
C ARG A 27 -6.89 38.69 -33.47
N SER A 28 -6.90 38.75 -34.81
CA SER A 28 -6.11 39.64 -35.69
C SER A 28 -4.57 39.76 -35.53
N LEU A 29 -3.79 39.41 -36.58
CA LEU A 29 -3.23 40.30 -37.64
C LEU A 29 -1.87 39.86 -38.25
N ILE A 30 -1.78 40.02 -39.59
CA ILE A 30 -0.60 40.26 -40.47
C ILE A 30 0.02 39.07 -41.26
N ALA A 31 -0.56 38.84 -42.44
CA ALA A 31 -0.01 38.90 -43.82
C ALA A 31 1.44 38.45 -44.13
N ARG A 32 1.62 37.56 -45.13
CA ARG A 32 1.85 37.90 -46.58
C ARG A 32 2.17 36.66 -47.46
N ARG A 33 1.52 36.65 -48.65
CA ARG A 33 1.90 36.15 -50.00
C ARG A 33 2.29 34.65 -50.18
N ALA A 34 1.46 33.85 -50.87
CA ALA A 34 1.32 33.67 -52.34
C ALA A 34 2.34 32.65 -52.89
N SER A 35 2.05 31.65 -53.75
CA SER A 35 0.86 31.34 -54.56
C SER A 35 1.05 30.02 -55.36
N ARG A 36 -0.04 29.23 -55.46
CA ARG A 36 -0.57 28.48 -56.63
C ARG A 36 0.12 27.17 -57.13
N PRO A 37 -0.62 26.30 -57.87
CA PRO A 37 -1.91 25.64 -57.53
C PRO A 37 -1.87 24.14 -57.97
N TRP A 38 -2.98 23.38 -57.88
CA TRP A 38 -3.44 22.45 -58.94
C TRP A 38 -4.92 22.08 -58.65
N CYS A 39 -5.72 22.04 -59.71
CA CYS A 39 -7.18 22.06 -59.72
C CYS A 39 -7.82 20.68 -59.54
N GLY A 40 -9.09 20.66 -59.11
CA GLY A 40 -10.01 19.52 -59.31
C GLY A 40 -11.22 19.50 -58.39
N LEU A 41 -12.26 20.29 -58.71
CA LEU A 41 -13.65 20.14 -58.23
C LEU A 41 -14.51 19.65 -59.43
N PRO A 42 -15.67 19.00 -59.23
CA PRO A 42 -16.94 19.64 -58.85
C PRO A 42 -17.67 18.90 -57.69
N ALA A 43 -18.30 19.56 -56.72
CA ALA A 43 -19.53 20.37 -56.73
C ALA A 43 -20.83 19.55 -56.87
N GLY A 44 -21.64 19.59 -55.81
CA GLY A 44 -23.04 19.15 -55.76
C GLY A 44 -23.71 19.84 -54.57
N GLU A 45 -24.64 20.74 -54.90
CA GLU A 45 -25.33 21.71 -54.05
C GLU A 45 -26.34 21.09 -53.07
N CYS A 46 -26.62 21.79 -51.97
CA CYS A 46 -28.01 22.04 -51.56
C CYS A 46 -28.08 23.31 -50.69
N ALA A 47 -28.88 24.25 -51.17
CA ALA A 47 -29.15 25.54 -50.60
C ALA A 47 -30.27 25.52 -49.55
N GLY A 48 -30.22 26.49 -48.64
CA GLY A 48 -31.38 27.28 -48.23
C GLY A 48 -32.20 26.79 -47.03
N LEU A 49 -32.22 27.60 -45.95
CA LEU A 49 -33.42 28.34 -45.54
C LEU A 49 -33.09 29.33 -44.38
N GLN A 50 -33.72 30.50 -44.48
CA GLN A 50 -33.60 31.69 -43.64
C GLN A 50 -34.54 31.67 -42.39
N PRO A 51 -34.44 32.66 -41.47
CA PRO A 51 -34.81 32.50 -40.05
C PRO A 51 -36.11 33.19 -39.63
N SER A 52 -36.60 32.87 -38.42
CA SER A 52 -37.65 33.61 -37.72
C SER A 52 -37.23 34.00 -36.29
N ALA A 53 -37.68 35.18 -35.86
CA ALA A 53 -37.16 35.95 -34.74
C ALA A 53 -37.96 35.86 -33.41
N GLY A 54 -37.27 36.11 -32.29
CA GLY A 54 -37.76 36.75 -31.06
C GLY A 54 -37.96 35.84 -29.82
N PRO A 55 -38.05 36.36 -28.57
CA PRO A 55 -37.69 37.70 -28.07
C PRO A 55 -36.79 37.71 -26.79
N ARG A 56 -36.34 38.91 -26.44
CA ARG A 56 -35.39 39.30 -25.37
C ARG A 56 -35.94 39.16 -23.95
N ARG A 57 -35.04 38.93 -22.96
CA ARG A 57 -35.18 39.47 -21.58
C ARG A 57 -33.84 39.94 -21.02
N HIS A 58 -33.93 41.06 -20.29
CA HIS A 58 -32.86 41.81 -19.63
C HIS A 58 -32.30 41.11 -18.40
N PHE A 59 -31.00 41.30 -18.13
CA PHE A 59 -30.44 41.27 -16.78
C PHE A 59 -29.43 42.40 -16.58
N SER A 60 -29.57 43.07 -15.44
CA SER A 60 -28.90 44.29 -15.02
C SER A 60 -27.50 43.98 -14.45
N ARG A 61 -26.50 44.80 -14.79
CA ARG A 61 -25.15 44.81 -14.20
C ARG A 61 -25.12 45.64 -12.91
N VAL A 62 -24.40 45.13 -11.91
CA VAL A 62 -23.82 45.92 -10.80
C VAL A 62 -22.29 45.91 -10.97
N ARG A 63 -21.66 47.04 -10.66
CA ARG A 63 -20.25 47.40 -10.86
C ARG A 63 -19.40 47.20 -9.60
N ASP A 64 -18.08 47.21 -9.84
CA ASP A 64 -16.93 47.71 -9.03
C ASP A 64 -15.86 46.61 -8.85
N ALA A 65 -14.65 46.67 -9.44
CA ALA A 65 -13.51 47.61 -9.31
C ALA A 65 -13.00 47.66 -7.84
N SER A 66 -11.77 47.33 -7.47
CA SER A 66 -10.49 47.89 -7.96
C SER A 66 -9.25 47.16 -7.40
N SER A 67 -8.19 47.05 -8.24
CA SER A 67 -6.74 47.19 -8.00
C SER A 67 -5.99 46.55 -6.81
N CYS A 68 -4.92 45.79 -7.13
CA CYS A 68 -3.81 45.43 -6.24
C CYS A 68 -2.47 46.06 -6.71
N HIS A 69 -1.71 46.62 -5.77
CA HIS A 69 -0.35 47.14 -5.94
C HIS A 69 0.68 46.22 -5.26
N ALA A 70 1.83 46.04 -5.90
CA ALA A 70 2.99 45.29 -5.44
C ALA A 70 3.89 46.11 -4.49
N THR A 71 4.54 45.47 -3.52
CA THR A 71 5.82 45.94 -2.94
C THR A 71 6.68 44.78 -2.42
N ARG A 72 7.99 44.88 -2.70
CA ARG A 72 9.10 44.01 -2.27
C ARG A 72 9.40 44.19 -0.78
N ARG A 73 9.89 43.13 -0.11
CA ARG A 73 10.76 43.25 1.08
C ARG A 73 11.91 42.24 1.04
N SER A 74 13.07 42.74 1.42
CA SER A 74 14.36 42.08 1.60
C SER A 74 14.52 41.52 3.02
N THR A 75 15.29 40.44 3.15
CA THR A 75 15.72 39.81 4.42
C THR A 75 17.23 40.01 4.63
N PRO A 76 17.72 40.14 5.87
CA PRO A 76 19.15 39.93 6.16
C PRO A 76 19.41 38.67 7.00
N SER A 77 20.57 38.09 6.75
CA SER A 77 21.16 36.89 7.37
C SER A 77 21.74 37.14 8.77
N PHE A 78 21.71 36.14 9.65
CA PHE A 78 22.49 36.08 10.89
C PHE A 78 23.45 34.87 10.90
N ARG A 79 24.71 35.12 11.27
CA ARG A 79 25.72 34.11 11.67
C ARG A 79 25.94 34.18 13.20
N PRO A 80 26.31 33.09 13.89
CA PRO A 80 26.66 33.13 15.30
C PRO A 80 28.17 33.37 15.52
N LYS A 81 28.52 34.04 16.62
CA LYS A 81 29.88 34.15 17.17
C LYS A 81 29.98 33.36 18.47
N VAL A 82 30.97 32.48 18.52
CA VAL A 82 31.50 31.79 19.70
C VAL A 82 32.28 32.79 20.57
N LYS A 83 32.14 32.72 21.90
CA LYS A 83 33.19 33.18 22.84
C LYS A 83 33.21 32.33 24.12
N ASN A 84 34.42 31.93 24.44
CA ASN A 84 34.89 31.12 25.56
C ASN A 84 35.44 32.07 26.64
N SER A 85 35.26 31.77 27.95
CA SER A 85 36.00 32.37 29.08
C SER A 85 35.57 31.68 30.38
N ARG A 86 36.32 30.72 30.92
CA ARG A 86 37.44 30.82 31.89
C ARG A 86 37.10 31.40 33.28
N ASN A 87 37.33 30.51 34.26
CA ASN A 87 38.02 30.67 35.56
C ASN A 87 37.40 31.49 36.70
N GLY A 88 37.46 30.90 37.90
CA GLY A 88 37.57 31.66 39.14
C GLY A 88 37.10 30.93 40.40
N SER A 89 37.89 29.98 40.90
CA SER A 89 37.78 29.44 42.27
C SER A 89 38.24 30.46 43.31
N VAL A 90 37.59 30.56 44.49
CA VAL A 90 38.28 30.82 45.77
C VAL A 90 37.53 30.12 46.92
N SER A 91 38.29 29.30 47.65
CA SER A 91 37.98 28.64 48.92
C SER A 91 38.35 29.56 50.08
N HIS A 92 37.69 29.45 51.25
CA HIS A 92 38.37 29.35 52.55
C HIS A 92 37.42 29.20 53.76
N TYR A 93 37.63 28.08 54.50
CA TYR A 93 37.77 27.99 55.97
C TYR A 93 36.50 28.23 56.85
N ARG A 94 36.14 27.45 57.88
CA ARG A 94 36.95 26.83 58.94
C ARG A 94 36.07 25.98 59.91
N ARG A 95 36.56 24.77 60.27
CA ARG A 95 36.49 23.99 61.55
C ARG A 95 35.17 23.45 62.16
N ASN A 96 35.10 22.11 62.18
CA ASN A 96 35.01 21.13 63.31
C ASN A 96 34.49 21.65 64.68
N SER A 97 33.68 20.93 65.48
CA SER A 97 33.71 19.50 65.85
C SER A 97 32.41 19.12 66.63
N PRO A 98 32.22 17.87 67.10
CA PRO A 98 30.93 17.15 67.08
C PRO A 98 30.20 17.09 68.43
N LEU A 99 28.89 16.83 68.41
CA LEU A 99 28.16 16.31 69.56
C LEU A 99 27.31 15.10 69.14
N ARG A 100 27.62 13.99 69.81
CA ARG A 100 26.93 12.69 69.76
C ARG A 100 25.56 12.81 70.44
N ALA A 101 24.52 12.30 69.79
CA ALA A 101 23.34 11.76 70.47
C ALA A 101 22.70 10.67 69.59
N THR A 102 22.92 9.42 70.01
CA THR A 102 22.10 8.21 69.91
C THR A 102 21.12 7.99 68.73
N PRO A 103 21.18 6.83 68.06
CA PRO A 103 20.28 6.48 66.96
C PRO A 103 18.96 5.94 67.53
N VAL A 104 17.84 6.63 67.24
CA VAL A 104 16.53 5.99 67.34
C VAL A 104 16.29 5.28 66.01
N LEU A 105 16.54 3.98 66.02
CA LEU A 105 16.25 3.07 64.93
C LEU A 105 14.73 2.90 64.83
N VAL A 106 14.04 3.83 64.18
CA VAL A 106 12.66 3.59 63.73
C VAL A 106 12.76 2.70 62.50
N ALA A 107 12.56 1.40 62.70
CA ALA A 107 12.34 0.46 61.61
C ALA A 107 10.99 0.78 60.94
N PHE A 108 11.00 1.76 60.02
CA PHE A 108 9.97 1.86 58.99
C PHE A 108 10.23 0.70 58.03
N VAL A 109 9.66 -0.46 58.35
CA VAL A 109 9.41 -1.50 57.34
C VAL A 109 8.36 -0.90 56.41
N GLY A 110 8.84 -0.12 55.44
CA GLY A 110 8.06 0.30 54.30
C GLY A 110 7.69 -0.96 53.55
N LEU A 111 6.47 -1.45 53.80
CA LEU A 111 5.83 -2.45 52.98
C LEU A 111 5.65 -1.80 51.60
N LEU A 112 6.67 -1.96 50.74
CA LEU A 112 6.53 -1.76 49.31
C LEU A 112 5.55 -2.83 48.84
N LEU A 113 4.26 -2.52 48.97
CA LEU A 113 3.22 -3.10 48.14
C LEU A 113 3.59 -2.71 46.71
N VAL A 114 4.41 -3.54 46.07
CA VAL A 114 4.36 -3.69 44.62
C VAL A 114 2.99 -4.28 44.36
N SER A 115 1.99 -3.40 44.28
CA SER A 115 0.77 -3.72 43.59
C SER A 115 1.20 -4.00 42.16
N ALA A 116 1.33 -5.29 41.83
CA ALA A 116 1.20 -5.71 40.45
C ALA A 116 -0.13 -5.12 39.99
N GLN A 117 -0.07 -3.98 39.29
CA GLN A 117 -1.21 -3.53 38.52
C GLN A 117 -1.41 -4.65 37.51
N ALA A 118 -2.38 -5.50 37.78
CA ALA A 118 -2.93 -6.33 36.72
C ALA A 118 -3.39 -5.33 35.66
N SER A 119 -2.63 -5.23 34.58
CA SER A 119 -3.02 -4.44 33.43
C SER A 119 -4.40 -4.91 33.02
N ALA A 120 -5.35 -3.98 32.88
CA ALA A 120 -6.69 -4.33 32.46
C ALA A 120 -6.60 -4.80 31.01
N ALA A 121 -7.03 -6.05 30.75
CA ALA A 121 -6.99 -6.62 29.41
C ALA A 121 -7.65 -5.69 28.38
N LEU A 122 -7.03 -5.51 27.22
CA LEU A 122 -7.43 -4.51 26.23
C LEU A 122 -8.80 -4.81 25.60
N ARG A 123 -9.48 -3.77 25.17
CA ARG A 123 -10.63 -3.85 24.28
C ARG A 123 -10.16 -3.62 22.84
N LEU A 124 -10.20 -4.67 22.02
CA LEU A 124 -9.71 -4.63 20.65
C LEU A 124 -10.84 -4.34 19.66
N GLY A 125 -10.68 -3.30 18.83
CA GLY A 125 -11.51 -3.09 17.65
C GLY A 125 -11.03 -3.95 16.48
N VAL A 126 -11.94 -4.64 15.80
CA VAL A 126 -11.64 -5.43 14.60
C VAL A 126 -12.51 -4.93 13.47
N VAL A 127 -11.90 -4.29 12.47
CA VAL A 127 -12.61 -3.78 11.30
C VAL A 127 -12.32 -4.67 10.11
N ALA A 128 -13.38 -5.23 9.53
CA ALA A 128 -13.28 -6.04 8.32
C ALA A 128 -14.61 -6.09 7.54
N PRO A 129 -14.62 -6.34 6.22
CA PRO A 129 -15.83 -6.40 5.40
C PRO A 129 -16.76 -7.50 5.90
N LYS A 130 -18.08 -7.35 5.74
CA LYS A 130 -19.06 -8.33 6.23
C LYS A 130 -20.27 -8.44 5.31
N GLY A 131 -21.07 -9.48 5.51
CA GLY A 131 -22.32 -9.66 4.78
C GLY A 131 -22.12 -10.24 3.39
N ASP A 132 -22.78 -9.65 2.40
CA ASP A 132 -22.82 -10.09 0.99
C ASP A 132 -21.82 -9.36 0.08
N GLN A 133 -20.89 -8.61 0.67
CA GLN A 133 -19.87 -7.84 -0.04
C GLN A 133 -18.76 -8.73 -0.63
N SER A 134 -18.09 -8.24 -1.69
CA SER A 134 -17.03 -8.95 -2.43
C SER A 134 -15.85 -9.44 -1.58
N TYR A 135 -15.63 -8.84 -0.40
CA TYR A 135 -14.55 -9.20 0.52
C TYR A 135 -15.03 -9.82 1.84
N ALA A 136 -16.32 -10.10 1.98
CA ALA A 136 -16.89 -10.59 3.24
C ALA A 136 -16.25 -11.91 3.72
N VAL A 137 -15.92 -12.81 2.80
CA VAL A 137 -15.23 -14.08 3.11
C VAL A 137 -13.86 -13.82 3.73
N LEU A 138 -13.08 -12.89 3.17
CA LEU A 138 -11.77 -12.51 3.69
C LEU A 138 -11.90 -11.82 5.05
N GLY A 139 -12.92 -10.97 5.21
CA GLY A 139 -13.20 -10.35 6.50
C GLY A 139 -13.60 -11.35 7.59
N ASP A 140 -14.39 -12.37 7.24
CA ASP A 140 -14.74 -13.46 8.16
C ASP A 140 -13.52 -14.29 8.54
N GLN A 141 -12.66 -14.62 7.58
CA GLN A 141 -11.39 -15.30 7.81
C GLN A 141 -10.49 -14.52 8.78
N PHE A 142 -10.36 -13.20 8.59
CA PHE A 142 -9.57 -12.35 9.47
C PHE A 142 -10.11 -12.35 10.91
N ARG A 143 -11.43 -12.15 11.06
CA ARG A 143 -12.10 -12.21 12.36
C ARG A 143 -11.94 -13.59 13.03
N GLN A 144 -12.00 -14.68 12.26
CA GLN A 144 -11.73 -16.03 12.76
C GLN A 144 -10.30 -16.15 13.32
N GLY A 145 -9.31 -15.59 12.63
CA GLY A 145 -7.93 -15.49 13.10
C GLY A 145 -7.79 -14.77 14.44
N VAL A 146 -8.38 -13.57 14.55
CA VAL A 146 -8.37 -12.79 15.80
C VAL A 146 -9.05 -13.56 16.94
N ARG A 147 -10.20 -14.18 16.68
CA ARG A 147 -10.92 -14.97 17.69
C ARG A 147 -10.15 -16.21 18.14
N ALA A 148 -9.47 -16.90 17.21
CA ALA A 148 -8.60 -18.02 17.55
C ALA A 148 -7.44 -17.57 18.45
N TYR A 149 -6.85 -16.40 18.19
CA TYR A 149 -5.84 -15.84 19.10
C TYR A 149 -6.39 -15.60 20.51
N ARG A 150 -7.54 -14.94 20.63
CA ARG A 150 -8.19 -14.66 21.92
C ARG A 150 -8.59 -15.94 22.67
N ALA A 151 -9.02 -16.98 21.97
CA ALA A 151 -9.40 -18.24 22.60
C ALA A 151 -8.20 -18.92 23.29
N GLU A 152 -7.02 -18.86 22.68
CA GLU A 152 -5.77 -19.36 23.27
C GLU A 152 -5.17 -18.41 24.32
N HIS A 153 -5.54 -17.13 24.29
CA HIS A 153 -5.04 -16.07 25.18
C HIS A 153 -6.19 -15.28 25.81
N PRO A 154 -6.99 -15.89 26.70
CA PRO A 154 -8.22 -15.29 27.23
C PRO A 154 -7.97 -13.99 28.01
N ASP A 155 -6.78 -13.82 28.58
CA ASP A 155 -6.39 -12.63 29.35
C ASP A 155 -5.85 -11.49 28.46
N ALA A 156 -5.63 -11.72 27.15
CA ALA A 156 -5.09 -10.69 26.27
C ALA A 156 -6.11 -9.58 25.95
N PHE A 157 -7.38 -9.95 25.82
CA PHE A 157 -8.45 -9.02 25.44
C PHE A 157 -9.69 -9.21 26.30
N SER A 158 -10.09 -8.15 27.03
CA SER A 158 -11.34 -8.13 27.80
C SER A 158 -12.55 -8.21 26.88
N ASP A 159 -12.48 -7.56 25.71
CA ASP A 159 -13.53 -7.60 24.70
C ASP A 159 -12.98 -7.43 23.27
N ILE A 160 -13.72 -7.93 22.28
CA ILE A 160 -13.48 -7.72 20.86
C ILE A 160 -14.71 -7.03 20.27
N VAL A 161 -14.50 -5.83 19.73
CA VAL A 161 -15.53 -5.03 19.05
C VAL A 161 -15.39 -5.22 17.54
N GLU A 162 -16.20 -6.12 16.98
CA GLU A 162 -16.22 -6.35 15.53
C GLU A 162 -17.08 -5.30 14.83
N VAL A 163 -16.49 -4.53 13.92
CA VAL A 163 -17.16 -3.52 13.10
C VAL A 163 -17.05 -3.92 11.63
N GLY A 164 -18.16 -3.81 10.90
CA GLY A 164 -18.17 -4.06 9.46
C GLY A 164 -17.82 -2.80 8.68
N GLU A 165 -16.94 -2.92 7.69
CA GLU A 165 -16.70 -1.86 6.69
C GLU A 165 -17.42 -2.16 5.38
N THR A 166 -17.78 -1.12 4.62
CA THR A 166 -18.39 -1.25 3.29
C THR A 166 -17.41 -1.04 2.15
N CYS A 167 -16.13 -0.78 2.46
CA CYS A 167 -15.10 -0.41 1.49
C CYS A 167 -15.41 0.88 0.72
N GLU A 168 -16.17 1.77 1.34
CA GLU A 168 -16.51 3.10 0.83
C GLU A 168 -15.92 4.16 1.77
N ASP A 169 -15.45 5.28 1.21
CA ASP A 169 -14.87 6.39 1.97
C ASP A 169 -15.86 6.92 3.03
N GLU A 170 -17.15 6.98 2.70
CA GLU A 170 -18.23 7.51 3.55
C GLU A 170 -18.43 6.68 4.83
N ALA A 171 -18.05 5.40 4.82
CA ALA A 171 -18.16 4.54 5.98
C ALA A 171 -17.07 4.82 7.04
N GLY A 172 -15.88 5.25 6.62
CA GLY A 172 -14.71 5.43 7.49
C GLY A 172 -14.99 6.32 8.71
N PRO A 173 -15.56 7.53 8.57
CA PRO A 173 -15.85 8.40 9.71
C PRO A 173 -16.82 7.78 10.73
N THR A 174 -17.82 7.06 10.23
CA THR A 174 -18.80 6.37 11.08
C THR A 174 -18.16 5.23 11.85
N ILE A 175 -17.33 4.42 11.17
CA ILE A 175 -16.58 3.32 11.80
C ILE A 175 -15.62 3.87 12.87
N GLY A 176 -14.84 4.91 12.55
CA GLY A 176 -13.93 5.55 13.49
C GLY A 176 -14.66 6.05 14.73
N LYS A 177 -15.81 6.72 14.57
CA LYS A 177 -16.64 7.17 15.69
C LYS A 177 -17.19 6.00 16.52
N GLN A 178 -17.67 4.93 15.88
CA GLN A 178 -18.16 3.74 16.59
C GLN A 178 -17.07 3.12 17.48
N LEU A 179 -15.83 3.04 16.98
CA LEU A 179 -14.69 2.50 17.73
C LEU A 179 -14.31 3.39 18.92
N VAL A 180 -14.28 4.72 18.73
CA VAL A 180 -14.05 5.68 19.81
C VAL A 180 -15.15 5.61 20.87
N ASP A 181 -16.42 5.62 20.45
CA ASP A 181 -17.57 5.53 21.35
C ASP A 181 -17.59 4.18 22.10
N ALA A 182 -17.13 3.12 21.44
CA ALA A 182 -16.91 1.80 22.04
C ALA A 182 -15.69 1.73 22.96
N LYS A 183 -14.86 2.78 23.05
CA LYS A 183 -13.66 2.85 23.90
C LYS A 183 -12.70 1.68 23.66
N VAL A 184 -12.44 1.37 22.39
CA VAL A 184 -11.38 0.41 22.06
C VAL A 184 -10.01 1.02 22.37
N ASP A 185 -9.09 0.19 22.84
CA ASP A 185 -7.71 0.61 23.15
C ASP A 185 -6.81 0.54 21.91
N ALA A 186 -7.16 -0.33 20.95
CA ALA A 186 -6.46 -0.50 19.68
C ALA A 186 -7.42 -0.98 18.60
N VAL A 187 -7.04 -0.80 17.34
CA VAL A 187 -7.79 -1.29 16.18
C VAL A 187 -6.88 -2.16 15.32
N VAL A 188 -7.38 -3.33 14.92
CA VAL A 188 -6.77 -4.15 13.87
C VAL A 188 -7.67 -4.24 12.65
N GLY A 189 -7.04 -4.35 11.49
CA GLY A 189 -7.69 -4.50 10.21
C GLY A 189 -7.78 -3.18 9.46
N PHE A 190 -9.02 -2.82 9.13
CA PHE A 190 -9.42 -2.29 7.83
C PHE A 190 -8.82 -3.06 6.66
N PHE A 191 -9.70 -3.54 5.80
CA PHE A 191 -9.34 -4.21 4.56
C PHE A 191 -9.22 -3.24 3.40
N CYS A 192 -10.01 -2.17 3.44
CA CYS A 192 -10.17 -1.29 2.29
C CYS A 192 -9.51 0.07 2.56
N PRO A 193 -8.57 0.50 1.69
CA PRO A 193 -7.80 1.73 1.90
C PRO A 193 -8.67 2.97 2.04
N GLU A 194 -9.81 3.02 1.35
CA GLU A 194 -10.81 4.10 1.36
C GLU A 194 -11.30 4.36 2.79
N SER A 195 -11.95 3.35 3.37
CA SER A 195 -12.53 3.46 4.70
C SER A 195 -11.47 3.62 5.80
N LEU A 196 -10.29 2.99 5.64
CA LEU A 196 -9.16 3.19 6.54
C LEU A 196 -8.70 4.65 6.54
N ASN A 197 -8.42 5.21 5.36
CA ASN A 197 -7.92 6.57 5.21
C ASN A 197 -8.89 7.60 5.80
N ALA A 198 -10.20 7.37 5.64
CA ALA A 198 -11.22 8.25 6.19
C ALA A 198 -11.46 8.06 7.71
N ALA A 199 -11.15 6.89 8.28
CA ALA A 199 -11.25 6.62 9.73
C ALA A 199 -10.03 7.10 10.54
N LEU A 200 -8.84 7.04 9.95
CA LEU A 200 -7.57 7.35 10.62
C LEU A 200 -7.52 8.72 11.32
N PRO A 201 -8.03 9.84 10.75
CA PRO A 201 -8.02 11.13 11.45
C PRO A 201 -8.80 11.09 12.78
N ILE A 202 -9.89 10.32 12.85
CA ILE A 202 -10.74 10.20 14.05
C ILE A 202 -10.04 9.33 15.09
N LEU A 203 -9.51 8.18 14.68
CA LEU A 203 -8.80 7.26 15.57
C LEU A 203 -7.52 7.89 16.13
N ALA A 204 -6.75 8.58 15.28
CA ALA A 204 -5.56 9.31 15.70
C ALA A 204 -5.89 10.46 16.66
N GLY A 205 -6.98 11.20 16.42
CA GLY A 205 -7.45 12.25 17.32
C GLY A 205 -7.87 11.73 18.70
N ALA A 206 -8.25 10.45 18.80
CA ALA A 206 -8.53 9.75 20.04
C ALA A 206 -7.32 8.98 20.60
N HIS A 207 -6.14 9.10 19.97
CA HIS A 207 -4.91 8.37 20.32
C HIS A 207 -5.06 6.83 20.31
N ILE A 208 -5.93 6.29 19.46
CA ILE A 208 -6.13 4.84 19.32
C ILE A 208 -5.17 4.30 18.26
N PRO A 209 -4.17 3.45 18.62
CA PRO A 209 -3.29 2.84 17.65
C PRO A 209 -4.07 1.94 16.68
N THR A 210 -3.78 2.07 15.39
CA THR A 210 -4.46 1.33 14.32
C THR A 210 -3.43 0.52 13.55
N LEU A 211 -3.59 -0.81 13.50
CA LEU A 211 -2.71 -1.74 12.81
C LEU A 211 -3.46 -2.41 11.64
N THR A 212 -3.09 -2.10 10.40
CA THR A 212 -3.63 -2.83 9.24
C THR A 212 -2.75 -4.02 8.87
N ALA A 213 -3.36 -5.16 8.58
CA ALA A 213 -2.68 -6.37 8.13
C ALA A 213 -2.89 -6.68 6.64
N THR A 214 -3.67 -5.84 5.95
CA THR A 214 -4.19 -6.15 4.61
C THR A 214 -4.03 -5.01 3.61
N VAL A 215 -4.12 -3.74 4.03
CA VAL A 215 -3.97 -2.59 3.12
C VAL A 215 -2.49 -2.35 2.81
N ARG A 216 -2.11 -2.38 1.52
CA ARG A 216 -0.71 -2.19 1.05
C ARG A 216 -0.46 -0.90 0.26
N ALA A 217 -1.52 -0.16 -0.10
CA ALA A 217 -1.41 1.06 -0.89
C ALA A 217 -0.61 2.14 -0.14
N ASP A 218 0.48 2.66 -0.71
CA ASP A 218 1.38 3.57 0.00
C ASP A 218 0.74 4.88 0.44
N ILE A 219 -0.25 5.34 -0.33
CA ILE A 219 -1.00 6.58 -0.05
C ILE A 219 -1.64 6.60 1.34
N VAL A 220 -2.00 5.45 1.92
CA VAL A 220 -2.62 5.42 3.26
C VAL A 220 -1.63 5.72 4.38
N ALA A 221 -0.32 5.56 4.15
CA ALA A 221 0.73 5.77 5.14
C ALA A 221 1.31 7.20 5.11
N GLU A 222 1.19 7.91 3.98
CA GLU A 222 1.79 9.24 3.79
C GLU A 222 1.35 10.26 4.84
N ARG A 223 0.03 10.40 5.04
CA ARG A 223 -0.51 11.36 6.01
C ARG A 223 -0.24 10.93 7.46
N PRO A 224 -0.45 9.66 7.86
CA PRO A 224 -0.04 9.20 9.19
C PRO A 224 1.42 9.47 9.52
N ALA A 225 2.34 9.21 8.60
CA ALA A 225 3.76 9.48 8.80
C ALA A 225 4.03 10.98 8.99
N LYS A 226 3.44 11.84 8.15
CA LYS A 226 3.59 13.30 8.23
C LYS A 226 3.04 13.88 9.54
N GLU A 227 1.91 13.39 10.00
CA GLU A 227 1.21 13.88 11.19
C GLU A 227 1.56 13.08 12.47
N ASN A 228 2.48 12.12 12.36
CA ASN A 228 2.91 11.23 13.43
C ASN A 228 1.74 10.51 14.13
N TRP A 229 0.79 10.00 13.35
CA TRP A 229 -0.34 9.21 13.86
C TRP A 229 0.12 7.81 14.27
N PRO A 230 -0.50 7.18 15.29
CA PRO A 230 -0.19 5.81 15.70
C PRO A 230 -0.81 4.78 14.74
N PHE A 231 -0.56 4.93 13.45
CA PHE A 231 -0.93 3.98 12.41
C PHE A 231 0.27 3.09 12.10
N PHE A 232 0.06 1.79 12.05
CA PHE A 232 1.07 0.78 11.78
C PHE A 232 0.59 -0.16 10.67
N ARG A 233 1.50 -0.61 9.83
CA ARG A 233 1.16 -1.48 8.70
C ARG A 233 1.92 -2.80 8.78
N LEU A 234 1.18 -3.85 9.15
CA LEU A 234 1.61 -5.24 9.16
C LEU A 234 1.51 -5.86 7.76
N ALA A 235 0.73 -5.33 6.83
CA ALA A 235 0.87 -5.74 5.43
C ALA A 235 2.20 -5.20 4.90
N PRO A 236 3.01 -5.92 4.10
CA PRO A 236 4.15 -5.29 3.45
C PRO A 236 3.67 -4.32 2.36
N SER A 237 4.36 -3.21 2.18
CA SER A 237 3.94 -2.16 1.25
C SER A 237 4.14 -2.54 -0.22
N GLU A 238 3.48 -1.82 -1.13
CA GLU A 238 3.70 -1.96 -2.58
C GLU A 238 5.12 -1.53 -2.99
N ASP A 239 5.67 -0.53 -2.32
CA ASP A 239 7.07 -0.11 -2.46
C ASP A 239 8.07 -1.23 -2.08
N MET A 240 7.76 -2.07 -1.08
CA MET A 240 8.59 -3.24 -0.73
C MET A 240 8.59 -4.30 -1.82
N LEU A 241 7.45 -4.54 -2.49
CA LEU A 241 7.36 -5.41 -3.66
C LEU A 241 8.22 -4.85 -4.79
N THR A 242 8.06 -3.56 -5.08
CA THR A 242 8.77 -2.86 -6.15
C THR A 242 10.29 -2.93 -5.94
N ARG A 243 10.77 -2.61 -4.74
CA ARG A 243 12.19 -2.74 -4.37
C ARG A 243 12.70 -4.16 -4.56
N LYS A 244 11.95 -5.16 -4.10
CA LYS A 244 12.37 -6.55 -4.25
C LYS A 244 12.47 -6.99 -5.70
N ILE A 245 11.57 -6.52 -6.57
CA ILE A 245 11.65 -6.76 -8.02
C ILE A 245 12.90 -6.11 -8.60
N ALA A 246 13.17 -4.85 -8.26
CA ALA A 246 14.37 -4.15 -8.72
C ALA A 246 15.65 -4.88 -8.28
N ASP A 247 15.74 -5.27 -7.00
CA ASP A 247 16.86 -6.04 -6.46
C ASP A 247 17.08 -7.35 -7.23
N VAL A 248 16.00 -8.06 -7.58
CA VAL A 248 16.06 -9.31 -8.35
C VAL A 248 16.59 -9.06 -9.77
N ILE A 249 16.10 -8.01 -10.44
CA ILE A 249 16.55 -7.65 -11.79
C ILE A 249 18.02 -7.24 -11.76
N GLU A 250 18.44 -6.42 -10.80
CA GLU A 250 19.84 -6.00 -10.66
C GLU A 250 20.77 -7.18 -10.38
N ALA A 251 20.38 -8.08 -9.47
CA ALA A 251 21.21 -9.21 -9.11
C ALA A 251 21.38 -10.24 -10.24
N ARG A 252 20.41 -10.32 -11.18
CA ARG A 252 20.36 -11.42 -12.16
C ARG A 252 20.49 -10.99 -13.61
N TRP A 253 20.08 -9.77 -13.94
CA TRP A 253 19.95 -9.30 -15.31
C TRP A 253 20.83 -8.08 -15.61
N ALA A 254 21.76 -7.71 -14.71
CA ALA A 254 22.66 -6.58 -14.93
C ALA A 254 23.46 -6.67 -16.25
N ASP A 255 23.85 -7.87 -16.65
CA ASP A 255 24.61 -8.15 -17.87
C ASP A 255 23.74 -8.75 -19.00
N GLU A 256 22.42 -8.76 -18.85
CA GLU A 256 21.48 -9.37 -19.79
C GLU A 256 20.61 -8.30 -20.47
N PRO A 257 20.32 -8.41 -21.78
CA PRO A 257 19.37 -7.52 -22.43
C PRO A 257 17.95 -7.85 -21.96
N PHE A 258 17.33 -6.91 -21.24
CA PHE A 258 15.99 -7.11 -20.68
C PHE A 258 14.99 -6.04 -21.13
N ALA A 259 13.71 -6.42 -21.14
CA ALA A 259 12.59 -5.52 -21.35
C ALA A 259 11.78 -5.31 -20.07
N ILE A 260 11.14 -4.15 -19.98
CA ILE A 260 10.03 -3.89 -19.05
C ILE A 260 8.77 -3.64 -19.88
N VAL A 261 7.72 -4.44 -19.68
CA VAL A 261 6.44 -4.26 -20.38
C VAL A 261 5.28 -4.20 -19.39
N GLU A 262 4.24 -3.43 -19.71
CA GLU A 262 3.08 -3.24 -18.82
C GLU A 262 1.76 -3.18 -19.58
N ASP A 263 0.65 -3.36 -18.88
CA ASP A 263 -0.69 -3.59 -19.45
C ASP A 263 -1.55 -2.31 -19.60
N GLY A 264 -0.99 -1.13 -19.34
CA GLY A 264 -1.68 0.16 -19.37
C GLY A 264 -2.65 0.40 -18.20
N THR A 265 -2.88 -0.60 -17.34
CA THR A 265 -3.68 -0.43 -16.12
C THR A 265 -2.92 0.41 -15.10
N ILE A 266 -3.62 0.93 -14.08
CA ILE A 266 -2.95 1.68 -13.00
C ILE A 266 -1.94 0.78 -12.29
N TYR A 267 -2.32 -0.46 -11.94
CA TYR A 267 -1.45 -1.40 -11.26
C TYR A 267 -0.20 -1.73 -12.08
N GLY A 268 -0.36 -2.18 -13.33
CA GLY A 268 0.75 -2.58 -14.19
C GLY A 268 1.71 -1.43 -14.47
N ARG A 269 1.17 -0.25 -14.81
CA ARG A 269 1.94 0.96 -15.09
C ARG A 269 2.73 1.43 -13.86
N VAL A 270 2.07 1.60 -12.72
CA VAL A 270 2.75 2.12 -11.51
C VAL A 270 3.86 1.18 -11.06
N LEU A 271 3.61 -0.13 -11.08
CA LEU A 271 4.64 -1.11 -10.74
C LEU A 271 5.84 -1.04 -11.71
N ALA A 272 5.59 -1.02 -13.01
CA ALA A 272 6.65 -0.96 -14.03
C ALA A 272 7.44 0.35 -13.99
N GLU A 273 6.76 1.49 -13.80
CA GLU A 273 7.39 2.81 -13.67
C GLU A 273 8.29 2.88 -12.43
N ASN A 274 7.81 2.41 -11.29
CA ASN A 274 8.57 2.43 -10.04
C ASN A 274 9.78 1.48 -10.10
N VAL A 275 9.63 0.28 -10.66
CA VAL A 275 10.76 -0.64 -10.90
C VAL A 275 11.79 0.03 -11.81
N ASN A 276 11.37 0.57 -12.96
CA ASN A 276 12.28 1.24 -13.89
C ASN A 276 12.99 2.45 -13.25
N ALA A 277 12.31 3.19 -12.38
CA ALA A 277 12.90 4.31 -11.67
C ALA A 277 14.01 3.86 -10.70
N LEU A 278 13.79 2.79 -9.93
CA LEU A 278 14.79 2.22 -9.02
C LEU A 278 16.01 1.69 -9.79
N LEU A 279 15.79 0.92 -10.86
CA LEU A 279 16.87 0.40 -11.70
C LEU A 279 17.75 1.53 -12.27
N LYS A 280 17.12 2.61 -12.75
CA LYS A 280 17.83 3.79 -13.28
C LYS A 280 18.65 4.51 -12.21
N GLN A 281 18.17 4.58 -10.97
CA GLN A 281 18.93 5.15 -9.85
C GLN A 281 20.23 4.36 -9.61
N ASN A 282 20.20 3.06 -9.87
CA ASN A 282 21.35 2.15 -9.76
C ASN A 282 22.14 1.98 -11.08
N GLY A 283 21.82 2.77 -12.10
CA GLY A 283 22.55 2.78 -13.38
C GLY A 283 22.18 1.66 -14.35
N LEU A 284 21.17 0.86 -14.05
CA LEU A 284 20.66 -0.21 -14.92
C LEU A 284 19.46 0.30 -15.74
N THR A 285 19.47 0.08 -17.06
CA THR A 285 18.40 0.55 -17.96
C THR A 285 17.94 -0.60 -18.85
N PRO A 286 16.61 -0.82 -19.00
CA PRO A 286 16.10 -1.84 -19.93
C PRO A 286 16.47 -1.50 -21.37
N SER A 287 16.75 -2.52 -22.18
CA SER A 287 16.97 -2.38 -23.62
C SER A 287 15.68 -2.00 -24.36
N PHE A 288 14.52 -2.32 -23.77
CA PHE A 288 13.21 -2.07 -24.36
C PHE A 288 12.16 -1.83 -23.28
N THR A 289 11.28 -0.86 -23.53
CA THR A 289 10.09 -0.62 -22.70
C THR A 289 8.88 -0.46 -23.59
N ASP A 290 7.75 -1.06 -23.24
CA ASP A 290 6.54 -1.01 -24.07
C ASP A 290 5.27 -1.35 -23.29
N THR A 291 4.13 -1.06 -23.90
CA THR A 291 2.81 -1.41 -23.39
C THR A 291 2.21 -2.55 -24.22
N PHE A 292 1.42 -3.40 -23.57
CA PHE A 292 0.59 -4.42 -24.22
C PHE A 292 -0.88 -4.23 -23.85
N ARG A 293 -1.78 -4.87 -24.62
CA ARG A 293 -3.22 -4.80 -24.36
C ARG A 293 -3.60 -5.87 -23.33
N PRO A 294 -4.19 -5.54 -22.17
CA PRO A 294 -4.56 -6.52 -21.17
C PRO A 294 -5.68 -7.44 -21.69
N ALA A 295 -5.67 -8.69 -21.24
CA ALA A 295 -6.65 -9.72 -21.57
C ALA A 295 -6.84 -9.98 -23.07
N ASP A 296 -5.86 -9.62 -23.91
CA ASP A 296 -5.89 -9.97 -25.32
C ASP A 296 -5.55 -11.46 -25.47
N GLU A 297 -6.30 -12.17 -26.31
CA GLU A 297 -6.08 -13.60 -26.55
C GLU A 297 -4.74 -13.87 -27.23
N LYS A 298 -4.15 -12.83 -27.87
CA LYS A 298 -2.89 -12.91 -28.62
C LYS A 298 -2.04 -11.65 -28.42
N GLN A 299 -0.73 -11.86 -28.24
CA GLN A 299 0.27 -10.81 -28.05
C GLN A 299 1.37 -10.86 -29.13
N VAL A 300 1.02 -11.31 -30.34
CA VAL A 300 1.95 -11.51 -31.47
C VAL A 300 2.71 -10.22 -31.83
N ALA A 301 2.03 -9.07 -31.76
CA ALA A 301 2.67 -7.79 -32.06
C ALA A 301 3.75 -7.43 -31.03
N LEU A 302 3.52 -7.72 -29.74
CA LEU A 302 4.50 -7.52 -28.68
C LEU A 302 5.67 -8.51 -28.85
N ALA A 303 5.38 -9.80 -29.08
CA ALA A 303 6.41 -10.82 -29.30
C ALA A 303 7.40 -10.44 -30.41
N ASN A 304 6.89 -9.97 -31.56
CA ASN A 304 7.73 -9.50 -32.67
C ASN A 304 8.55 -8.22 -32.34
N ARG A 305 8.12 -7.40 -31.36
CA ARG A 305 8.88 -6.23 -30.91
C ARG A 305 9.96 -6.64 -29.90
N LEU A 306 9.66 -7.59 -29.00
CA LEU A 306 10.64 -8.19 -28.09
C LEU A 306 11.76 -8.89 -28.87
N GLU A 307 11.43 -9.67 -29.90
CA GLU A 307 12.42 -10.30 -30.78
C GLU A 307 13.36 -9.26 -31.43
N ARG A 308 12.79 -8.19 -32.01
CA ARG A 308 13.55 -7.11 -32.64
C ARG A 308 14.40 -6.32 -31.66
N ALA A 309 13.99 -6.23 -30.41
CA ALA A 309 14.77 -5.60 -29.35
C ALA A 309 15.96 -6.47 -28.89
N GLY A 310 15.98 -7.76 -29.25
CA GLY A 310 17.06 -8.69 -28.89
C GLY A 310 17.15 -8.96 -27.39
N VAL A 311 16.04 -8.87 -26.66
CA VAL A 311 16.00 -9.15 -25.22
C VAL A 311 15.94 -10.65 -24.94
N THR A 312 16.53 -11.07 -23.82
CA THR A 312 16.49 -12.44 -23.30
C THR A 312 15.61 -12.57 -22.05
N ARG A 313 15.32 -11.44 -21.40
CA ARG A 313 14.54 -11.35 -20.16
C ARG A 313 13.42 -10.31 -20.29
N VAL A 314 12.28 -10.54 -19.64
CA VAL A 314 11.15 -9.61 -19.65
C VAL A 314 10.55 -9.52 -18.25
N PHE A 315 10.57 -8.32 -17.67
CA PHE A 315 9.71 -8.00 -16.54
C PHE A 315 8.34 -7.55 -17.05
N VAL A 316 7.27 -8.13 -16.51
CA VAL A 316 5.89 -7.85 -16.91
C VAL A 316 5.12 -7.26 -15.71
N GLY A 317 4.74 -5.99 -15.81
CA GLY A 317 3.77 -5.34 -14.94
C GLY A 317 2.35 -5.64 -15.43
N GLY A 318 1.81 -6.81 -15.07
CA GLY A 318 0.48 -7.24 -15.50
C GLY A 318 -0.01 -8.51 -14.80
N GLN A 319 -1.09 -9.09 -15.32
CA GLN A 319 -1.74 -10.26 -14.71
C GLN A 319 -1.12 -11.58 -15.17
N ARG A 320 -1.39 -12.65 -14.41
CA ARG A 320 -0.92 -14.02 -14.70
C ARG A 320 -1.21 -14.45 -16.15
N ASP A 321 -2.47 -14.28 -16.57
CA ASP A 321 -2.92 -14.79 -17.88
C ASP A 321 -2.27 -14.03 -19.03
N ASP A 322 -2.03 -12.73 -18.86
CA ASP A 322 -1.28 -11.93 -19.82
C ASP A 322 0.15 -12.45 -19.98
N VAL A 323 0.85 -12.71 -18.87
CA VAL A 323 2.21 -13.30 -18.92
C VAL A 323 2.21 -14.64 -19.64
N ALA A 324 1.22 -15.50 -19.36
CA ALA A 324 1.09 -16.79 -20.01
C ALA A 324 0.86 -16.66 -21.53
N VAL A 325 -0.01 -15.73 -21.96
CA VAL A 325 -0.28 -15.44 -23.37
C VAL A 325 0.96 -14.88 -24.08
N ILE A 326 1.65 -13.91 -23.47
CA ILE A 326 2.88 -13.32 -24.02
C ILE A 326 3.94 -14.41 -24.22
N ALA A 327 4.17 -15.23 -23.20
CA ALA A 327 5.18 -16.28 -23.26
C ALA A 327 4.85 -17.36 -24.29
N ARG A 328 3.57 -17.74 -24.41
CA ARG A 328 3.10 -18.66 -25.46
C ARG A 328 3.38 -18.09 -26.85
N ASP A 329 3.08 -16.82 -27.08
CA ASP A 329 3.23 -16.22 -28.41
C ASP A 329 4.69 -15.92 -28.77
N CYS A 330 5.56 -15.63 -27.79
CA CYS A 330 7.02 -15.59 -27.99
C CYS A 330 7.54 -16.97 -28.45
N ARG A 331 7.14 -18.06 -27.79
CA ARG A 331 7.58 -19.41 -28.18
C ARG A 331 7.12 -19.82 -29.57
N LYS A 332 5.93 -19.38 -30.01
CA LYS A 332 5.44 -19.66 -31.37
C LYS A 332 6.33 -19.10 -32.47
N ILE A 333 7.09 -18.04 -32.18
CA ILE A 333 8.06 -17.45 -33.12
C ILE A 333 9.50 -17.89 -32.83
N GLY A 334 9.70 -18.88 -31.96
CA GLY A 334 11.03 -19.40 -31.61
C GLY A 334 11.79 -18.55 -30.58
N LEU A 335 11.13 -17.59 -29.92
CA LEU A 335 11.72 -16.74 -28.90
C LEU A 335 11.49 -17.32 -27.51
N ASP A 336 12.54 -17.84 -26.88
CA ASP A 336 12.51 -18.34 -25.51
C ASP A 336 13.08 -17.29 -24.55
N LEU A 337 12.19 -16.70 -23.73
CA LEU A 337 12.53 -15.63 -22.79
C LEU A 337 12.31 -16.09 -21.36
N THR A 338 13.12 -15.58 -20.43
CA THR A 338 12.74 -15.65 -19.01
C THR A 338 11.79 -14.51 -18.67
N PHE A 339 10.67 -14.85 -18.06
CA PHE A 339 9.70 -13.88 -17.56
C PHE A 339 9.84 -13.67 -16.06
N LEU A 340 9.69 -12.43 -15.61
CA LEU A 340 9.52 -12.05 -14.20
C LEU A 340 8.23 -11.24 -14.07
N GLY A 341 7.43 -11.52 -13.06
CA GLY A 341 6.27 -10.70 -12.71
C GLY A 341 6.18 -10.40 -11.22
N GLY A 342 5.16 -9.63 -10.84
CA GLY A 342 4.79 -9.38 -9.45
C GLY A 342 3.94 -10.49 -8.84
N ASP A 343 3.37 -10.20 -7.67
CA ASP A 343 2.52 -11.11 -6.90
C ASP A 343 1.18 -11.43 -7.58
N ALA A 344 0.72 -10.59 -8.52
CA ALA A 344 -0.43 -10.85 -9.40
C ALA A 344 -0.34 -12.18 -10.19
N LEU A 345 0.87 -12.72 -10.38
CA LEU A 345 1.06 -14.03 -11.04
C LEU A 345 0.49 -15.20 -10.22
N ARG A 346 0.17 -14.98 -8.94
CA ARG A 346 -0.49 -15.94 -8.04
C ARG A 346 -1.98 -16.17 -8.35
N ALA A 347 -2.57 -15.37 -9.22
CA ALA A 347 -3.95 -15.54 -9.63
C ALA A 347 -4.26 -17.02 -10.00
N PRO A 348 -5.52 -17.47 -9.86
CA PRO A 348 -5.92 -18.81 -10.29
C PRO A 348 -5.48 -19.11 -11.72
N LYS A 349 -5.29 -20.39 -12.04
CA LYS A 349 -4.88 -20.83 -13.37
C LYS A 349 -5.96 -20.45 -14.40
N GLY A 350 -5.58 -19.70 -15.43
CA GLY A 350 -6.38 -19.50 -16.62
C GLY A 350 -6.19 -20.61 -17.67
N ASP A 351 -6.73 -20.36 -18.87
CA ASP A 351 -6.73 -21.33 -19.98
C ASP A 351 -5.35 -21.56 -20.60
N VAL A 352 -4.47 -20.55 -20.56
CA VAL A 352 -3.11 -20.64 -21.07
C VAL A 352 -2.18 -20.96 -19.91
N PRO A 353 -1.41 -22.07 -19.95
CA PRO A 353 -0.53 -22.43 -18.86
C PRO A 353 0.61 -21.42 -18.74
N LEU A 354 0.94 -21.04 -17.51
CA LEU A 354 2.16 -20.32 -17.23
C LEU A 354 3.35 -21.26 -17.50
N PRO A 355 4.37 -20.83 -18.23
CA PRO A 355 5.50 -21.69 -18.54
C PRO A 355 6.37 -21.99 -17.33
N ASP A 356 6.91 -23.21 -17.26
CA ASP A 356 7.95 -23.57 -16.30
C ASP A 356 9.14 -22.63 -16.42
N GLY A 357 9.71 -22.26 -15.27
CA GLY A 357 10.80 -21.30 -15.18
C GLY A 357 10.36 -19.83 -15.14
N THR A 358 9.07 -19.52 -15.30
CA THR A 358 8.58 -18.15 -15.05
C THR A 358 8.86 -17.76 -13.61
N LEU A 359 9.51 -16.62 -13.43
CA LEU A 359 9.82 -16.06 -12.12
C LEU A 359 8.72 -15.11 -11.66
N ALA A 360 8.57 -14.97 -10.36
CA ALA A 360 7.72 -13.95 -9.77
C ALA A 360 8.23 -13.51 -8.40
N VAL A 361 8.10 -12.23 -8.08
CA VAL A 361 8.32 -11.75 -6.72
C VAL A 361 6.99 -11.76 -5.97
N MET A 362 6.93 -12.53 -4.88
CA MET A 362 5.70 -12.71 -4.10
C MET A 362 6.03 -13.15 -2.68
N MET A 363 5.13 -12.91 -1.73
CA MET A 363 5.30 -13.39 -0.35
C MET A 363 5.11 -14.90 -0.27
N PRO A 364 5.85 -15.63 0.59
CA PRO A 364 5.48 -17.00 0.95
C PRO A 364 4.06 -17.04 1.53
N GLN A 365 3.39 -18.18 1.42
CA GLN A 365 2.06 -18.31 2.00
C GLN A 365 2.18 -18.35 3.53
N PRO A 366 1.38 -17.57 4.29
CA PRO A 366 1.52 -17.49 5.75
C PRO A 366 1.52 -18.86 6.46
N TRP A 367 0.68 -19.80 6.01
CA TRP A 367 0.59 -21.15 6.58
C TRP A 367 1.74 -22.09 6.22
N THR A 368 2.65 -21.68 5.34
CA THR A 368 3.88 -22.43 5.04
C THR A 368 5.07 -21.99 5.89
N LEU A 369 4.91 -20.89 6.65
CA LEU A 369 5.97 -20.35 7.48
C LEU A 369 6.19 -21.21 8.73
N PRO A 370 7.45 -21.49 9.13
CA PRO A 370 7.74 -22.16 10.39
C PRO A 370 7.20 -21.40 11.62
N SER A 371 7.20 -20.06 11.55
CA SER A 371 6.65 -19.17 12.59
C SER A 371 5.15 -19.32 12.80
N ALA A 372 4.42 -19.83 11.81
CA ALA A 372 2.97 -19.97 11.88
C ALA A 372 2.51 -21.19 12.69
N LYS A 373 3.43 -22.06 13.16
CA LYS A 373 3.11 -23.34 13.81
C LYS A 373 2.03 -23.22 14.89
N ASP A 374 2.18 -22.27 15.81
CA ASP A 374 1.25 -22.13 16.95
C ASP A 374 -0.10 -21.55 16.50
N ALA A 375 -0.09 -20.59 15.57
CA ALA A 375 -1.31 -20.08 14.94
C ALA A 375 -2.07 -21.19 14.20
N LEU A 376 -1.37 -22.04 13.45
CA LEU A 376 -1.98 -23.17 12.73
C LEU A 376 -2.58 -24.19 13.70
N ALA A 377 -1.94 -24.44 14.84
CA ALA A 377 -2.48 -25.32 15.88
C ALA A 377 -3.77 -24.74 16.48
N ALA A 378 -3.78 -23.44 16.81
CA ALA A 378 -4.95 -22.74 17.32
C ALA A 378 -6.12 -22.74 16.31
N LEU A 379 -5.85 -22.37 15.05
CA LEU A 379 -6.84 -22.37 13.98
C LEU A 379 -7.46 -23.77 13.82
N LYS A 380 -6.62 -24.81 13.79
CA LYS A 380 -7.07 -26.21 13.70
C LYS A 380 -7.93 -26.63 14.89
N ALA A 381 -7.60 -26.23 16.12
CA ALA A 381 -8.38 -26.54 17.32
C ALA A 381 -9.81 -25.98 17.25
N HIS A 382 -10.00 -24.91 16.48
CA HIS A 382 -11.30 -24.27 16.23
C HIS A 382 -11.93 -24.63 14.89
N GLY A 383 -11.37 -25.58 14.14
CA GLY A 383 -11.90 -26.01 12.83
C GLY A 383 -11.80 -24.93 11.75
N ILE A 384 -10.83 -24.01 11.87
CA ILE A 384 -10.58 -22.93 10.91
C ILE A 384 -9.47 -23.38 9.95
N GLU A 385 -9.76 -23.33 8.66
CA GLU A 385 -8.76 -23.52 7.60
C GLU A 385 -7.81 -22.32 7.54
N PRO A 386 -6.49 -22.51 7.37
CA PRO A 386 -5.53 -21.42 7.50
C PRO A 386 -5.37 -20.57 6.22
N TYR A 387 -6.17 -20.84 5.19
CA TYR A 387 -6.07 -20.17 3.89
C TYR A 387 -6.62 -18.74 3.94
N GLY A 388 -5.91 -17.81 3.29
CA GLY A 388 -6.28 -16.40 3.25
C GLY A 388 -5.91 -15.67 4.54
N GLU A 389 -6.90 -15.02 5.14
CA GLU A 389 -6.72 -14.06 6.24
C GLU A 389 -6.71 -14.58 7.69
N PRO A 390 -6.94 -15.88 8.03
CA PRO A 390 -6.92 -16.28 9.43
C PRO A 390 -5.55 -16.14 10.09
N VAL A 391 -4.46 -16.44 9.37
CA VAL A 391 -3.09 -16.27 9.90
C VAL A 391 -2.74 -14.78 10.06
N PRO A 392 -2.99 -13.89 9.07
CA PRO A 392 -2.88 -12.44 9.27
C PRO A 392 -3.69 -11.88 10.45
N GLY A 393 -4.95 -12.31 10.61
CA GLY A 393 -5.80 -11.91 11.75
C GLY A 393 -5.22 -12.34 13.09
N TYR A 394 -4.76 -13.58 13.19
CA TYR A 394 -4.08 -14.09 14.38
C TYR A 394 -2.81 -13.29 14.69
N ALA A 395 -2.00 -13.00 13.68
CA ALA A 395 -0.77 -12.22 13.82
C ALA A 395 -1.05 -10.78 14.28
N ALA A 396 -2.04 -10.10 13.70
CA ALA A 396 -2.41 -8.75 14.08
C ALA A 396 -2.83 -8.66 15.56
N ALA A 397 -3.67 -9.61 16.03
CA ALA A 397 -4.04 -9.72 17.43
C ALA A 397 -2.81 -9.96 18.33
N SER A 398 -1.90 -10.84 17.91
CA SER A 398 -0.69 -11.16 18.67
C SER A 398 0.24 -9.96 18.86
N VAL A 399 0.34 -9.08 17.86
CA VAL A 399 1.16 -7.86 17.94
C VAL A 399 0.61 -6.89 18.98
N ILE A 400 -0.71 -6.64 18.97
CA ILE A 400 -1.35 -5.76 19.95
C ILE A 400 -1.20 -6.31 21.37
N ALA A 401 -1.47 -7.60 21.57
CA ALA A 401 -1.36 -8.26 22.87
C ALA A 401 0.08 -8.33 23.39
N ALA A 402 1.07 -8.42 22.51
CA ALA A 402 2.47 -8.37 22.90
C ALA A 402 2.89 -6.95 23.31
N ALA A 403 2.48 -5.93 22.54
CA ALA A 403 2.82 -4.53 22.84
C ALA A 403 2.19 -4.03 24.16
N GLU A 404 1.06 -4.59 24.58
CA GLU A 404 0.43 -4.28 25.87
C GLU A 404 1.26 -4.69 27.09
N LYS A 405 2.13 -5.70 26.93
CA LYS A 405 3.01 -6.16 28.02
C LYS A 405 4.17 -5.19 28.30
N SER A 406 4.32 -4.16 27.47
CA SER A 406 5.29 -3.09 27.66
C SER A 406 4.86 -2.13 28.75
N ASP A 407 5.84 -1.56 29.47
CA ASP A 407 5.59 -0.44 30.39
C ASP A 407 5.36 0.89 29.63
N GLU A 408 5.55 0.90 28.31
CA GLU A 408 5.35 2.07 27.45
C GLU A 408 3.89 2.18 26.96
N PRO A 409 3.40 3.38 26.64
CA PRO A 409 2.12 3.53 25.96
C PRO A 409 2.04 2.67 24.70
N LEU A 410 0.90 2.04 24.44
CA LEU A 410 0.74 1.02 23.39
C LEU A 410 1.30 1.43 22.02
N GLY A 411 1.00 2.65 21.56
CA GLY A 411 1.53 3.16 20.28
C GLY A 411 3.06 3.27 20.26
N LYS A 412 3.70 3.59 21.39
CA LYS A 412 5.17 3.64 21.50
C LYS A 412 5.78 2.25 21.60
N ALA A 413 5.14 1.32 22.31
CA ALA A 413 5.55 -0.08 22.33
C ALA A 413 5.55 -0.66 20.90
N LEU A 414 4.45 -0.45 20.15
CA LEU A 414 4.35 -0.81 18.73
C LEU A 414 5.50 -0.23 17.89
N ALA A 415 5.87 1.03 18.10
CA ALA A 415 6.93 1.69 17.32
C ALA A 415 8.37 1.27 17.68
N THR A 416 8.61 0.58 18.80
CA THR A 416 9.98 0.36 19.30
C THR A 416 10.35 -1.09 19.52
N GLU A 417 9.37 -1.94 19.83
CA GLU A 417 9.61 -3.33 20.16
C GLU A 417 9.77 -4.23 18.93
N ARG A 418 9.99 -5.52 19.21
CA ARG A 418 9.99 -6.59 18.24
C ARG A 418 8.89 -7.58 18.62
N PHE A 419 8.16 -8.05 17.62
CA PHE A 419 7.07 -8.97 17.78
C PHE A 419 7.38 -10.27 17.03
N ASP A 420 7.46 -11.39 17.74
CA ASP A 420 7.52 -12.70 17.08
C ASP A 420 6.08 -13.14 16.76
N THR A 421 5.73 -13.16 15.47
CA THR A 421 4.35 -13.36 15.01
C THR A 421 4.25 -14.61 14.14
N ALA A 422 3.01 -15.03 13.81
CA ALA A 422 2.79 -16.10 12.85
C ALA A 422 3.34 -15.77 11.44
N LEU A 423 3.50 -14.48 11.11
CA LEU A 423 4.08 -13.98 9.86
C LEU A 423 5.61 -13.84 9.92
N GLY A 424 6.24 -14.30 11.01
CA GLY A 424 7.66 -14.11 11.28
C GLY A 424 7.92 -12.96 12.26
N PRO A 425 9.19 -12.66 12.55
CA PRO A 425 9.57 -11.59 13.45
C PRO A 425 9.42 -10.21 12.79
N ILE A 426 8.65 -9.33 13.41
CA ILE A 426 8.31 -8.01 12.89
C ILE A 426 8.84 -6.91 13.80
N ARG A 427 9.37 -5.85 13.19
CA ARG A 427 9.61 -4.54 13.82
C ARG A 427 9.06 -3.47 12.92
N PHE A 428 8.57 -2.39 13.51
CA PHE A 428 8.14 -1.20 12.77
C PHE A 428 9.25 -0.15 12.77
N GLY A 429 9.43 0.51 11.62
CA GLY A 429 10.36 1.61 11.44
C GLY A 429 9.79 2.94 11.94
N PRO A 430 10.56 4.03 11.83
CA PRO A 430 10.09 5.38 12.16
C PRO A 430 8.91 5.85 11.30
N ASP A 431 8.69 5.24 10.15
CA ASP A 431 7.54 5.41 9.25
C ASP A 431 6.34 4.52 9.62
N HIS A 432 6.47 3.73 10.70
CA HIS A 432 5.50 2.74 11.17
C HIS A 432 5.18 1.63 10.16
N GLU A 433 6.02 1.49 9.15
CA GLU A 433 6.05 0.35 8.24
C GLU A 433 6.89 -0.77 8.84
N ARG A 434 6.61 -2.01 8.46
CA ARG A 434 7.48 -3.13 8.84
C ARG A 434 8.86 -3.02 8.16
N THR A 435 9.92 -3.30 8.93
CA THR A 435 11.31 -3.14 8.46
C THR A 435 11.86 -4.34 7.69
N ASP A 436 11.26 -5.52 7.86
CA ASP A 436 11.61 -6.73 7.12
C ASP A 436 10.90 -6.73 5.75
N ASN A 437 11.54 -7.24 4.70
CA ASN A 437 10.89 -7.43 3.39
C ASN A 437 10.55 -8.91 3.17
N PRO A 438 9.27 -9.32 3.28
CA PRO A 438 8.86 -10.72 3.16
C PRO A 438 8.71 -11.19 1.70
N PHE A 439 8.90 -10.31 0.71
CA PHE A 439 8.82 -10.71 -0.68
C PHE A 439 10.04 -11.54 -1.09
N GLU A 440 9.77 -12.69 -1.71
CA GLU A 440 10.78 -13.64 -2.15
C GLU A 440 10.71 -13.85 -3.67
N LEU A 441 11.83 -14.23 -4.26
CA LEU A 441 11.84 -14.70 -5.63
C LEU A 441 11.33 -16.14 -5.68
N MET A 442 10.26 -16.33 -6.42
CA MET A 442 9.64 -17.62 -6.67
C MET A 442 9.79 -18.01 -8.14
N VAL A 443 9.73 -19.31 -8.41
CA VAL A 443 9.75 -19.89 -9.76
C VAL A 443 8.56 -20.81 -9.94
N TRP A 444 7.89 -20.69 -11.08
CA TRP A 444 6.83 -21.58 -11.49
C TRP A 444 7.43 -22.91 -11.95
N ARG A 445 7.07 -24.00 -11.25
CA ARG A 445 7.45 -25.39 -11.57
C ARG A 445 6.35 -26.32 -11.11
N ASP A 446 6.07 -27.33 -11.92
CA ASP A 446 5.12 -28.39 -11.57
C ASP A 446 3.78 -27.82 -11.08
N ASP A 447 3.30 -26.79 -11.78
CA ASP A 447 1.99 -26.20 -11.59
C ASP A 447 1.80 -25.42 -10.25
N ALA A 448 2.92 -24.99 -9.65
CA ALA A 448 2.97 -24.15 -8.46
C ALA A 448 4.17 -23.19 -8.45
N PHE A 449 4.09 -22.13 -7.64
CA PHE A 449 5.25 -21.30 -7.31
C PHE A 449 6.00 -21.89 -6.11
N VAL A 450 7.30 -22.13 -6.29
CA VAL A 450 8.22 -22.59 -5.25
C VAL A 450 9.39 -21.61 -5.11
N PRO A 451 10.10 -21.57 -3.96
CA PRO A 451 11.27 -20.71 -3.81
C PRO A 451 12.29 -20.94 -4.92
N ALA A 452 12.78 -19.86 -5.52
CA ALA A 452 13.82 -19.93 -6.53
C ALA A 452 15.19 -20.16 -5.86
N ASP A 453 16.06 -20.96 -6.49
CA ASP A 453 17.47 -21.08 -6.08
C ASP A 453 18.16 -19.75 -6.39
N ASP A 454 18.65 -19.07 -5.36
CA ASP A 454 19.31 -17.78 -5.42
C ASP A 454 20.56 -17.80 -6.32
N ARG A 455 21.14 -18.98 -6.58
CA ARG A 455 22.38 -19.17 -7.34
C ARG A 455 22.22 -19.50 -8.83
N LYS A 456 21.00 -19.67 -9.34
CA LYS A 456 20.79 -19.95 -10.78
C LYS A 456 20.32 -18.70 -11.52
N PRO A 457 20.96 -18.30 -12.63
CA PRO A 457 20.60 -17.10 -13.38
C PRO A 457 19.18 -17.16 -13.95
#